data_AF-A0AA50NKS8-F1
#
_entry.id   AF-A0AA50NKS8-F1
#
_cell.length_a   1.000
_cell.length_b   1.000
_cell.length_c   1.000
_cell.angle_alpha   90.00
_cell.angle_beta   90.00
_cell.angle_gamma   90.00
#
_symmetry.space_group_name_H-M   'P 1'
#
loop_
_entity.id
_entity.type
_entity.pdbx_description
1 polymer ?
#
loop_
_entity_poly.entity_id
_entity_poly.type
_entity_poly.pdbx_seq_one_letter_code
_entity_poly.pdbx_strand_id
1 'polypeptide(L)'
;TRHARNCTAGAVYTYHEKKKDASASGYGTQSERVGKDSVKNFDCCSLTLQPCRNPVVTKEGYLFDKEAILEYVITKKNEYTRKLKQYEKQVKKDEN
;
A
#
# COMPACT_ATOMS: atom_id res chain seq x y z
N THR A 1 -6.30 30.61 -10.88
CA THR A 1 -6.87 30.31 -9.53
C THR A 1 -6.87 31.59 -8.71
N ARG A 2 -8.03 32.27 -8.61
CA ARG A 2 -8.15 33.60 -7.97
C ARG A 2 -7.93 33.47 -6.46
N HIS A 3 -6.86 34.07 -5.95
CA HIS A 3 -6.70 34.32 -4.53
C HIS A 3 -7.80 35.31 -4.11
N ALA A 4 -8.75 34.87 -3.29
CA ALA A 4 -9.79 35.75 -2.78
C ALA A 4 -9.13 36.81 -1.88
N ARG A 5 -9.23 38.09 -2.27
CA ARG A 5 -8.58 39.22 -1.61
C ARG A 5 -9.20 39.60 -0.25
N ASN A 6 -10.31 38.95 0.15
CA ASN A 6 -11.10 39.32 1.34
C ASN A 6 -11.46 38.10 2.21
N CYS A 7 -10.53 37.18 2.47
CA CYS A 7 -10.77 36.11 3.47
C CYS A 7 -10.60 36.71 4.88
N THR A 8 -11.68 37.21 5.48
CA THR A 8 -11.70 37.75 6.85
C THR A 8 -11.72 36.68 7.94
N ALA A 9 -11.77 35.39 7.58
CA ALA A 9 -11.37 34.29 8.44
C ALA A 9 -9.88 34.02 8.21
N GLY A 10 -9.01 34.76 8.90
CA GLY A 10 -7.58 34.48 8.90
C GLY A 10 -7.36 33.04 9.37
N ALA A 11 -6.62 32.24 8.61
CA ALA A 11 -6.23 30.92 9.10
C ALA A 11 -5.43 31.13 10.39
N VAL A 12 -5.91 30.53 11.50
CA VAL A 12 -5.26 30.61 12.83
C VAL A 12 -3.79 30.25 12.73
N TYR A 13 -3.47 29.28 11.85
CA TYR A 13 -2.12 28.88 11.52
C TYR A 13 -1.65 29.48 10.19
N THR A 14 -0.45 30.06 10.24
CA THR A 14 0.38 30.40 9.08
C THR A 14 0.78 29.16 8.30
N TYR A 15 1.23 29.37 7.06
CA TYR A 15 1.78 28.30 6.23
C TYR A 15 2.94 27.56 6.91
N HIS A 16 3.84 28.28 7.60
CA HIS A 16 4.99 27.70 8.26
C HIS A 16 4.61 26.86 9.48
N GLU A 17 3.61 27.29 10.26
CA GLU A 17 3.11 26.52 11.39
C GLU A 17 2.46 25.22 10.91
N LYS A 18 1.59 25.28 9.90
CA LYS A 18 0.99 24.08 9.29
C LYS A 18 2.05 23.10 8.77
N LYS A 19 3.13 23.61 8.16
CA LYS A 19 4.23 22.78 7.67
C LYS A 19 5.01 22.15 8.81
N LYS A 20 5.25 22.88 9.90
CA LYS A 20 5.93 22.39 11.11
C LYS A 20 5.09 21.32 11.80
N ASP A 21 3.79 21.56 11.98
CA ASP A 21 2.86 20.62 12.58
C ASP A 21 2.71 19.35 11.74
N ALA A 22 2.62 19.47 10.41
CA ALA A 22 2.62 18.31 9.51
C ALA A 22 3.91 17.49 9.62
N SER A 23 5.07 18.15 9.73
CA SER A 23 6.36 17.45 9.92
C SER A 23 6.48 16.76 11.29
N ALA A 24 5.96 17.38 12.36
CA ALA A 24 6.02 16.83 13.71
C ALA A 24 4.98 15.71 13.95
N SER A 25 3.78 15.86 13.39
CA SER A 25 2.71 14.86 13.51
C SER A 25 2.89 13.68 12.56
N GLY A 26 3.67 13.84 11.48
CA GLY A 26 3.80 12.84 10.42
C GLY A 26 2.53 12.67 9.58
N TYR A 27 1.49 13.48 9.81
CA TYR A 27 0.20 13.40 9.11
C TYR A 27 0.12 14.42 7.98
N GLY A 28 -0.52 14.01 6.87
CA GLY A 28 -0.72 14.82 5.67
C GLY A 28 0.21 14.45 4.53
N THR A 29 0.13 15.19 3.42
CA THR A 29 0.95 14.94 2.23
C THR A 29 2.37 15.44 2.46
N GLN A 30 3.31 14.51 2.62
CA GLN A 30 4.73 14.80 2.72
C GLN A 30 5.40 14.58 1.36
N SER A 31 6.26 15.52 0.95
CA SER A 31 7.09 15.38 -0.24
C SER A 31 8.54 15.28 0.21
N GLU A 32 9.11 14.08 0.10
CA GLU A 32 10.48 13.79 0.47
C GLU A 32 11.17 13.00 -0.65
N ARG A 33 12.48 13.19 -0.78
CA ARG A 33 13.29 12.39 -1.70
C ARG A 33 13.56 11.04 -1.06
N VAL A 34 12.97 10.01 -1.65
CA VAL A 34 13.15 8.64 -1.21
C VAL A 34 14.50 8.09 -1.71
N GLY A 35 15.23 7.37 -0.86
CA GLY A 35 16.53 6.77 -1.19
C GLY A 35 16.43 5.52 -2.07
N LYS A 36 17.59 5.03 -2.53
CA LYS A 36 17.70 3.79 -3.35
C LYS A 36 17.21 2.55 -2.58
N ASP A 37 17.41 2.54 -1.28
CA ASP A 37 16.97 1.51 -0.33
C ASP A 37 15.45 1.29 -0.33
N SER A 38 14.68 2.29 -0.76
CA SER A 38 13.23 2.17 -0.89
C SER A 38 12.77 1.52 -2.19
N VAL A 39 13.71 1.27 -3.12
CA VAL A 39 13.45 0.54 -4.36
C VAL A 39 13.92 -0.90 -4.18
N LYS A 40 13.06 -1.86 -4.51
CA LYS A 40 13.40 -3.28 -4.51
C LYS A 40 14.59 -3.55 -5.44
N ASN A 41 15.59 -4.29 -4.97
CA ASN A 41 16.69 -4.76 -5.82
C ASN A 41 16.18 -5.71 -6.92
N PHE A 42 16.95 -5.83 -8.00
CA PHE A 42 16.56 -6.60 -9.18
C PHE A 42 16.49 -8.12 -8.93
N ASP A 43 17.30 -8.62 -7.99
CA ASP A 43 17.45 -10.02 -7.59
C ASP A 43 16.55 -10.41 -6.40
N CYS A 44 15.82 -9.44 -5.83
CA CYS A 44 14.93 -9.67 -4.70
C CYS A 44 13.53 -10.13 -5.11
N CYS A 45 12.99 -11.05 -4.30
CA CYS A 45 11.63 -11.56 -4.40
C CYS A 45 10.62 -10.43 -4.13
N SER A 46 9.58 -10.35 -4.97
CA SER A 46 8.55 -9.29 -4.83
C SER A 46 7.56 -9.52 -3.68
N LEU A 47 7.65 -10.66 -2.98
CA LEU A 47 6.88 -10.94 -1.75
C LEU A 47 7.71 -10.71 -0.49
N THR A 48 8.92 -11.26 -0.43
CA THR A 48 9.74 -11.25 0.80
C THR A 48 10.73 -10.09 0.85
N LEU A 49 10.99 -9.41 -0.28
CA LEU A 49 12.02 -8.39 -0.45
C LEU A 49 13.45 -8.86 -0.13
N GLN A 50 13.64 -10.17 0.01
CA GLN A 50 14.95 -10.80 0.20
C GLN A 50 15.49 -11.31 -1.14
N PRO A 51 16.82 -11.43 -1.29
CA PRO A 51 17.44 -12.05 -2.46
C PRO A 51 16.88 -13.45 -2.71
N CYS A 52 16.52 -13.76 -3.96
CA CYS A 52 15.93 -15.05 -4.31
C CYS A 52 16.97 -16.17 -4.25
N ARG A 53 16.63 -17.31 -3.65
CA ARG A 53 17.45 -18.53 -3.73
C ARG A 53 17.16 -19.32 -5.00
N ASN A 54 15.87 -19.53 -5.30
CA ASN A 54 15.42 -20.22 -6.50
C ASN A 54 14.46 -19.33 -7.29
N PRO A 55 14.99 -18.42 -8.14
CA PRO A 55 14.20 -17.41 -8.81
C PRO A 55 13.24 -18.02 -9.83
N VAL A 56 11.98 -17.59 -9.75
CA VAL A 56 10.95 -17.87 -10.75
C VAL A 56 10.32 -16.56 -11.20
N VAL A 57 9.97 -16.47 -12.48
CA VAL A 57 9.48 -15.24 -13.11
C VAL A 57 8.10 -15.48 -13.70
N THR A 58 7.18 -14.55 -13.46
CA THR A 58 5.85 -14.59 -14.11
C THR A 58 5.94 -14.08 -15.55
N LYS A 59 4.91 -14.33 -16.36
CA LYS A 59 4.85 -13.83 -17.75
C LYS A 59 4.94 -12.29 -17.85
N GLU A 60 4.55 -11.60 -16.78
CA GLU A 60 4.58 -10.13 -16.66
C GLU A 60 5.96 -9.61 -16.21
N GLY A 61 6.91 -10.50 -15.88
CA GLY A 61 8.27 -10.14 -15.50
C GLY A 61 8.50 -9.94 -14.00
N TYR A 62 7.57 -10.35 -13.14
CA TYR A 62 7.77 -10.27 -11.69
C TYR A 62 8.62 -11.43 -11.17
N LEU A 63 9.67 -11.10 -10.42
CA LEU A 63 10.58 -12.05 -9.79
C LEU A 63 10.07 -12.47 -8.40
N PHE A 64 10.07 -13.78 -8.16
CA PHE A 64 9.73 -14.38 -6.88
C PHE A 64 10.69 -15.51 -6.53
N ASP A 65 10.80 -15.82 -5.24
CA ASP A 65 11.36 -17.10 -4.79
C ASP A 65 10.30 -18.19 -4.91
N LYS A 66 10.70 -19.37 -5.37
CA LYS A 66 9.79 -20.49 -5.67
C LYS A 66 8.95 -20.91 -4.47
N GLU A 67 9.56 -20.99 -3.29
CA GLU A 67 8.87 -21.40 -2.06
C GLU A 67 7.83 -20.35 -1.65
N ALA A 68 8.23 -19.08 -1.63
CA ALA A 68 7.38 -17.96 -1.22
C ALA A 68 6.14 -17.80 -2.12
N ILE A 69 6.29 -17.92 -3.44
CA ILE A 69 5.15 -17.77 -4.35
C ILE A 69 4.17 -18.95 -4.24
N LEU A 70 4.67 -20.17 -4.02
CA LEU A 70 3.81 -21.34 -3.87
C LEU A 70 2.99 -21.27 -2.58
N GLU A 71 3.64 -20.92 -1.48
CA GLU A 71 2.97 -20.71 -0.19
C GLU A 71 1.91 -19.60 -0.30
N TYR A 72 2.25 -18.48 -0.96
CA TYR A 72 1.32 -17.39 -1.21
C TYR A 72 0.09 -17.84 -2.01
N VAL A 73 0.28 -18.61 -3.08
CA VAL A 73 -0.85 -19.08 -3.91
C VAL A 73 -1.78 -20.00 -3.12
N ILE A 74 -1.24 -20.92 -2.32
CA ILE A 74 -2.04 -21.86 -1.51
C ILE A 74 -2.82 -21.09 -0.44
N THR A 75 -2.14 -20.22 0.31
CA THR A 75 -2.76 -19.42 1.38
C THR A 75 -3.88 -18.53 0.84
N LYS A 76 -3.64 -17.85 -0.29
CA LYS A 76 -4.65 -16.98 -0.92
C LYS A 76 -5.84 -17.73 -1.48
N LYS A 77 -5.64 -18.91 -2.08
CA LYS A 77 -6.75 -19.76 -2.54
C LYS A 77 -7.64 -20.18 -1.37
N ASN A 78 -7.04 -20.61 -0.26
CA ASN A 78 -7.79 -20.99 0.94
C ASN A 78 -8.56 -19.82 1.55
N GLU A 79 -7.92 -18.65 1.65
CA GLU A 79 -8.55 -17.42 2.12
C GLU A 79 -9.75 -17.01 1.24
N TYR A 80 -9.58 -17.08 -0.08
CA TYR A 80 -10.62 -16.78 -1.05
C TYR A 80 -11.83 -17.70 -0.89
N THR A 81 -11.61 -19.02 -0.82
CA THR A 81 -12.70 -19.98 -0.60
C THR A 81 -13.43 -19.73 0.72
N ARG A 82 -12.71 -19.35 1.79
CA ARG A 82 -13.32 -19.00 3.07
C ARG A 82 -14.20 -17.74 2.96
N LYS A 83 -13.70 -16.68 2.30
CA LYS A 83 -14.44 -15.43 2.10
C LYS A 83 -15.67 -15.61 1.22
N LEU A 84 -15.57 -16.42 0.15
CA LEU A 84 -16.72 -16.77 -0.69
C LEU A 84 -17.84 -17.43 0.12
N LYS A 85 -17.51 -18.43 0.94
CA LYS A 85 -18.49 -19.10 1.81
C LYS A 85 -19.14 -18.14 2.82
N GLN A 86 -18.39 -17.16 3.31
CA GLN A 86 -18.93 -16.14 4.22
C GLN A 86 -19.87 -15.19 3.49
N TYR A 87 -19.51 -14.76 2.29
CA TYR A 87 -20.33 -13.92 1.43
C TYR A 87 -21.65 -14.61 1.06
N GLU A 88 -21.61 -15.87 0.62
CA GLU A 88 -22.81 -16.66 0.31
C GLU A 88 -23.76 -16.79 1.51
N LYS A 89 -23.21 -16.94 2.72
CA LYS A 89 -24.02 -16.96 3.96
C LYS A 89 -24.64 -15.61 4.29
N GLN A 90 -23.95 -14.52 3.96
CA GLN A 90 -24.47 -13.16 4.18
C GLN A 90 -25.62 -12.88 3.20
N VAL A 91 -25.44 -13.15 1.91
CA VAL A 91 -26.49 -13.00 0.89
C VAL A 91 -27.76 -13.76 1.28
N LYS A 92 -27.64 -15.03 1.69
CA LYS A 92 -28.79 -15.83 2.14
C LYS A 92 -29.50 -15.28 3.38
N LYS A 93 -28.79 -14.56 4.25
CA LYS A 93 -29.40 -13.90 5.42
C LYS A 93 -30.13 -12.63 5.02
N ASP A 94 -29.59 -11.88 4.07
CA ASP A 94 -30.18 -10.63 3.60
C ASP A 94 -31.42 -10.88 2.71
N GLU A 95 -31.53 -12.08 2.10
CA GLU A 95 -32.68 -12.52 1.30
C GLU A 95 -33.88 -13.05 2.13
N ASN A 96 -33.70 -13.39 3.42
CA ASN A 96 -34.76 -13.84 4.33
C ASN A 96 -35.23 -12.71 5.25
#